data_AF-E0VM63-F1
#
_entry.id   AF-E0VM63-F1
#
_cell.length_a   1.000
_cell.length_b   1.000
_cell.length_c   1.000
_cell.angle_alpha   90.00
_cell.angle_beta   90.00
_cell.angle_gamma   90.00
#
_symmetry.space_group_name_H-M   'P 1'
#
loop_
_entity.id
_entity.type
_entity.pdbx_description
1 polymer ?
#
loop_
_entity_poly.entity_id
_entity_poly.type
_entity_poly.pdbx_seq_one_letter_code
_entity_poly.pdbx_strand_id
1 'polypeptide(L)'
;MCKPLVVFQELEHSAEITKFSKLIDNIENERFNLIKFSHVCSKDVKKCDEILENYELALIEACQNGVQLPYKKTDKVTSRWSFTESAFFASTILTTIGYGNTVPNTFWGRLFCILFALIGIPLTLSVIADMGVLMATALSTLHKKAKIYLSNKVFSTYVNPCFIIIIIIIVFLITEHNTKYKFVN
;
A
#
# COMPACT_ATOMS: atom_id res chain seq x y z
N MET A 1 -17.97 1.41 7.11
CA MET A 1 -16.93 0.97 6.16
C MET A 1 -16.72 -0.56 6.13
N CYS A 2 -16.95 -1.33 7.21
CA CYS A 2 -16.65 -2.79 7.24
C CYS A 2 -17.67 -3.73 6.57
N LYS A 3 -18.95 -3.36 6.43
CA LYS A 3 -20.00 -4.26 5.92
C LYS A 3 -19.80 -4.74 4.47
N PRO A 4 -19.36 -3.90 3.51
CA PRO A 4 -19.08 -4.33 2.14
C PRO A 4 -17.93 -5.34 2.06
N LEU A 5 -16.92 -5.16 2.91
CA LEU A 5 -15.72 -5.99 2.90
C LEU A 5 -16.01 -7.44 3.30
N VAL A 6 -16.84 -7.60 4.33
CA VAL A 6 -17.28 -8.91 4.84
C VAL A 6 -18.07 -9.66 3.77
N VAL A 7 -18.85 -8.96 2.93
CA VAL A 7 -19.63 -9.60 1.85
C VAL A 7 -18.74 -10.16 0.74
N PHE A 8 -17.70 -9.42 0.32
CA PHE A 8 -16.72 -9.94 -0.64
C PHE A 8 -16.01 -11.17 -0.10
N GLN A 9 -15.58 -11.09 1.16
CA GLN A 9 -14.92 -12.18 1.82
C GLN A 9 -15.85 -13.40 1.89
N GLU A 10 -17.08 -13.27 2.36
CA GLU A 10 -17.99 -14.41 2.54
C GLU A 10 -18.31 -15.14 1.22
N LEU A 11 -18.53 -14.37 0.14
CA LEU A 11 -18.91 -14.91 -1.17
C LEU A 11 -17.75 -15.56 -1.91
N GLU A 12 -16.56 -14.94 -1.90
CA GLU A 12 -15.41 -15.44 -2.66
C GLU A 12 -14.58 -16.46 -1.87
N HIS A 13 -14.41 -16.27 -0.55
CA HIS A 13 -13.59 -17.16 0.29
C HIS A 13 -14.16 -18.58 0.32
N SER A 14 -15.47 -18.72 0.50
CA SER A 14 -16.14 -20.03 0.56
C SER A 14 -16.07 -20.78 -0.77
N ALA A 15 -16.26 -20.06 -1.88
CA ALA A 15 -16.18 -20.61 -3.23
C ALA A 15 -14.74 -21.02 -3.59
N GLU A 16 -13.75 -20.20 -3.22
CA GLU A 16 -12.34 -20.47 -3.44
C GLU A 16 -11.87 -21.71 -2.66
N ILE A 17 -12.22 -21.82 -1.38
CA ILE A 17 -11.85 -22.98 -0.55
C ILE A 17 -12.43 -24.28 -1.12
N THR A 18 -13.69 -24.26 -1.54
CA THR A 18 -14.33 -25.47 -2.11
C THR A 18 -13.63 -25.91 -3.39
N LYS A 19 -13.29 -24.95 -4.26
CA LYS A 19 -12.54 -25.22 -5.49
C LYS A 19 -11.15 -25.78 -5.21
N PHE A 20 -10.44 -25.18 -4.24
CA PHE A 20 -9.09 -25.61 -3.88
C PHE A 20 -9.08 -26.99 -3.21
N SER A 21 -10.05 -27.28 -2.35
CA SER A 21 -10.20 -28.62 -1.74
C SER A 21 -10.32 -29.68 -2.82
N LYS A 22 -11.19 -29.47 -3.82
CA LYS A 22 -11.38 -30.44 -4.91
C LYS A 22 -10.12 -30.67 -5.74
N LEU A 23 -9.36 -29.61 -6.03
CA LEU A 23 -8.09 -29.71 -6.77
C LEU A 23 -7.04 -30.46 -5.97
N ILE A 24 -6.97 -30.23 -4.67
CA ILE A 24 -6.03 -30.93 -3.78
C ILE A 24 -6.41 -32.40 -3.64
N ASP A 25 -7.70 -32.70 -3.49
CA ASP A 25 -8.19 -34.09 -3.47
C ASP A 25 -7.82 -34.82 -4.77
N ASN A 26 -7.92 -34.13 -5.92
CA ASN A 26 -7.48 -34.68 -7.22
C ASN A 26 -5.97 -34.99 -7.23
N ILE A 27 -5.14 -34.05 -6.77
CA ILE A 27 -3.69 -34.27 -6.65
C ILE A 27 -3.37 -35.43 -5.72
N GLU A 28 -4.07 -35.54 -4.57
CA GLU A 28 -3.83 -36.63 -3.63
C GLU A 28 -4.21 -37.99 -4.21
N ASN A 29 -5.29 -38.05 -4.99
CA ASN A 29 -5.70 -39.25 -5.72
C ASN A 29 -4.66 -39.67 -6.76
N GLU A 30 -4.18 -38.73 -7.58
CA GLU A 30 -3.15 -39.05 -8.59
C GLU A 30 -1.80 -39.40 -7.96
N ARG A 31 -1.42 -38.74 -6.85
CA ARG A 31 -0.25 -39.12 -6.06
C ARG A 31 -0.38 -40.54 -5.53
N PHE A 32 -1.56 -40.93 -5.05
CA PHE A 32 -1.82 -42.28 -4.57
C PHE A 32 -1.73 -43.30 -5.71
N ASN A 33 -2.26 -42.97 -6.90
CA ASN A 33 -2.11 -43.80 -8.10
C ASN A 33 -0.63 -44.00 -8.46
N LEU A 34 0.17 -42.93 -8.47
CA LEU A 34 1.62 -42.99 -8.69
C LEU A 34 2.31 -43.96 -7.72
N ILE A 35 2.05 -43.80 -6.41
CA ILE A 35 2.69 -44.63 -5.38
C ILE A 35 2.23 -46.09 -5.49
N LYS A 36 0.93 -46.32 -5.72
CA LYS A 36 0.35 -47.67 -5.86
C LYS A 36 0.95 -48.44 -7.03
N PHE A 37 1.19 -47.75 -8.15
CA PHE A 37 1.76 -48.36 -9.36
C PHE A 37 3.28 -48.22 -9.45
N SER A 38 3.96 -47.73 -8.41
CA SER A 38 5.42 -47.58 -8.37
C SER A 38 6.17 -48.90 -8.64
N HIS A 39 5.64 -50.04 -8.20
CA HIS A 39 6.22 -51.35 -8.50
C HIS A 39 6.04 -51.76 -9.97
N VAL A 40 4.99 -51.28 -10.65
CA VAL A 40 4.74 -51.49 -12.08
C VAL A 40 5.66 -50.60 -12.92
N CYS A 41 5.91 -49.37 -12.45
CA CYS A 41 6.88 -48.42 -13.04
C CYS A 41 8.29 -49.01 -13.20
N SER A 42 8.73 -49.89 -12.28
CA SER A 42 10.04 -50.54 -12.39
C SER A 42 10.16 -51.52 -13.57
N LYS A 43 9.04 -51.98 -14.14
CA LYS A 43 9.02 -52.96 -15.23
C LYS A 43 8.62 -52.35 -16.58
N ASP A 44 7.78 -51.33 -16.56
CA ASP A 44 7.29 -50.66 -17.76
C ASP A 44 7.41 -49.14 -17.61
N VAL A 45 8.48 -48.60 -18.21
CA VAL A 45 8.79 -47.17 -18.16
C VAL A 45 7.74 -46.35 -18.89
N LYS A 46 7.16 -46.84 -19.99
CA LYS A 46 6.16 -46.11 -20.76
C LYS A 46 4.88 -45.92 -19.96
N LYS A 47 4.46 -46.96 -19.25
CA LYS A 47 3.32 -46.88 -18.35
C LYS A 47 3.59 -45.99 -17.14
N CYS A 48 4.85 -45.89 -16.71
CA CYS A 48 5.22 -44.95 -15.66
C CYS A 48 5.12 -43.49 -16.12
N ASP A 49 5.56 -43.22 -17.34
CA ASP A 49 5.52 -41.89 -17.97
C ASP A 49 4.07 -41.37 -18.06
N GLU A 50 3.12 -42.21 -18.49
CA GLU A 50 1.70 -41.88 -18.56
C GLU A 50 1.10 -41.53 -17.19
N ILE A 51 1.45 -42.30 -16.14
CA ILE A 51 0.93 -42.06 -14.79
C ILE A 51 1.57 -40.79 -14.18
N LEU A 52 2.84 -40.54 -14.48
CA LEU A 52 3.53 -39.33 -14.05
C LEU A 52 2.94 -38.09 -14.74
N GLU A 53 2.66 -38.17 -16.03
CA GLU A 53 2.03 -37.09 -16.81
C GLU A 53 0.65 -36.72 -16.23
N ASN A 54 -0.18 -37.69 -15.86
CA ASN A 54 -1.48 -37.43 -15.23
C ASN A 54 -1.36 -36.67 -13.89
N TYR A 55 -0.36 -37.01 -13.08
CA TYR A 55 -0.07 -36.30 -11.84
C TYR A 55 0.46 -34.89 -12.09
N GLU A 56 1.35 -34.72 -13.07
CA GLU A 56 1.87 -33.41 -13.48
C GLU A 56 0.76 -32.50 -14.00
N LEU A 57 -0.17 -33.02 -14.81
CA LEU A 57 -1.34 -32.29 -15.29
C LEU A 57 -2.22 -31.82 -14.13
N ALA A 58 -2.48 -32.68 -13.14
CA ALA A 58 -3.24 -32.29 -11.95
C ALA A 58 -2.53 -31.18 -11.12
N LEU A 59 -1.19 -31.25 -11.01
CA LEU A 59 -0.40 -30.20 -10.35
C LEU A 59 -0.46 -28.88 -11.11
N ILE A 60 -0.30 -28.93 -12.44
CA ILE A 60 -0.35 -27.73 -13.30
C ILE A 60 -1.73 -27.09 -13.21
N GLU A 61 -2.80 -27.89 -13.27
CA GLU A 61 -4.18 -27.39 -13.14
C GLU A 61 -4.39 -26.68 -11.80
N ALA A 62 -3.94 -27.27 -10.69
CA ALA A 62 -4.07 -26.64 -9.38
C ALA A 62 -3.28 -25.33 -9.29
N CYS A 63 -2.04 -25.31 -9.78
CA CYS A 63 -1.19 -24.12 -9.82
C CYS A 63 -1.79 -23.00 -10.66
N GLN A 64 -2.32 -23.32 -11.85
CA GLN A 64 -3.00 -22.35 -12.72
C GLN A 64 -4.23 -21.75 -12.06
N ASN A 65 -4.95 -22.54 -11.25
CA ASN A 65 -6.07 -22.07 -10.45
C ASN A 65 -5.66 -21.31 -9.19
N GLY A 66 -4.37 -21.17 -8.94
CA GLY A 66 -3.82 -20.34 -7.88
C GLY A 66 -3.65 -21.01 -6.53
N VAL A 67 -3.78 -22.34 -6.48
CA VAL A 67 -3.50 -23.15 -5.29
C VAL A 67 -2.02 -22.99 -4.93
N GLN A 68 -1.77 -22.60 -3.69
CA GLN A 68 -0.42 -22.60 -3.13
C GLN A 68 -0.13 -24.01 -2.63
N LEU A 69 0.74 -24.74 -3.34
CA LEU A 69 1.10 -26.10 -2.95
C LEU A 69 1.89 -26.06 -1.63
N PRO A 70 1.41 -26.75 -0.59
CA PRO A 70 2.10 -26.79 0.68
C PRO A 70 3.38 -27.62 0.55
N TYR A 71 4.52 -27.06 0.98
CA TYR A 71 5.80 -27.78 1.02
C TYR A 71 5.77 -28.91 2.06
N LYS A 72 4.97 -28.77 3.14
CA LYS A 72 4.69 -29.83 4.11
C LYS A 72 3.21 -30.18 4.10
N LYS A 73 2.88 -31.48 4.17
CA LYS A 73 1.49 -31.99 4.22
C LYS A 73 0.64 -31.40 5.37
N THR A 74 1.27 -30.84 6.39
CA THR A 74 0.60 -30.21 7.55
C THR A 74 0.16 -28.76 7.31
N ASP A 75 0.62 -28.13 6.23
CA ASP A 75 0.30 -26.73 5.98
C ASP A 75 -1.13 -26.62 5.46
N LYS A 76 -1.91 -25.73 6.07
CA LYS A 76 -3.29 -25.48 5.64
C LYS A 76 -3.28 -24.76 4.30
N VAL A 77 -4.22 -25.14 3.44
CA VAL A 77 -4.52 -24.42 2.20
C VAL A 77 -4.87 -22.98 2.55
N THR A 78 -4.05 -22.04 2.09
CA THR A 78 -4.24 -20.61 2.30
C THR A 78 -5.15 -20.06 1.19
N SER A 79 -6.33 -19.56 1.58
CA SER A 79 -7.17 -18.78 0.68
C SER A 79 -6.52 -17.42 0.42
N ARG A 80 -6.62 -16.92 -0.81
CA ARG A 80 -6.13 -15.59 -1.20
C ARG A 80 -6.98 -14.48 -0.57
N TRP A 81 -8.22 -14.80 -0.19
CA TRP A 81 -9.19 -13.87 0.39
C TRP A 81 -9.11 -13.80 1.91
N SER A 82 -7.98 -13.34 2.45
CA SER A 82 -7.91 -12.94 3.86
C SER A 82 -8.57 -11.57 4.07
N PHE A 83 -8.88 -11.20 5.33
CA PHE A 83 -9.46 -9.89 5.64
C PHE A 83 -8.58 -8.73 5.14
N THR A 84 -7.27 -8.83 5.35
CA THR A 84 -6.30 -7.81 4.93
C THR A 84 -6.19 -7.73 3.41
N GLU A 85 -6.12 -8.88 2.72
CA GLU A 85 -6.07 -8.93 1.25
C GLU A 85 -7.36 -8.39 0.62
N SER A 86 -8.52 -8.67 1.23
CA SER A 86 -9.81 -8.13 0.79
C SER A 86 -9.86 -6.61 0.95
N ALA A 87 -9.31 -6.07 2.04
CA ALA A 87 -9.20 -4.63 2.27
C ALA A 87 -8.26 -3.96 1.27
N PHE A 88 -7.12 -4.59 0.96
CA PHE A 88 -6.19 -4.12 -0.05
C PHE A 88 -6.82 -4.17 -1.45
N PHE A 89 -7.52 -5.24 -1.79
CA PHE A 89 -8.26 -5.33 -3.04
C PHE A 89 -9.30 -4.21 -3.16
N ALA A 90 -10.12 -3.99 -2.14
CA ALA A 90 -11.12 -2.93 -2.12
C ALA A 90 -10.50 -1.53 -2.29
N SER A 91 -9.35 -1.26 -1.65
CA SER A 91 -8.66 0.03 -1.80
C SER A 91 -8.11 0.22 -3.21
N THR A 92 -7.60 -0.84 -3.85
CA THR A 92 -7.09 -0.78 -5.23
C THR A 92 -8.20 -0.53 -6.26
N ILE A 93 -9.43 -0.99 -5.99
CA ILE A 93 -10.61 -0.66 -6.80
C ILE A 93 -10.96 0.82 -6.64
N LEU A 94 -11.07 1.31 -5.40
CA LEU A 94 -11.44 2.70 -5.12
C LEU A 94 -10.44 3.71 -5.69
N THR A 95 -9.16 3.38 -5.60
CA THR A 95 -8.06 4.20 -6.12
C THR A 95 -7.83 4.00 -7.61
N THR A 96 -8.58 3.09 -8.26
CA THR A 96 -8.43 2.73 -9.67
C THR A 96 -7.02 2.25 -10.06
N ILE A 97 -6.23 1.78 -9.10
CA ILE A 97 -4.88 1.22 -9.34
C ILE A 97 -5.00 -0.14 -10.03
N GLY A 98 -5.86 -1.02 -9.50
CA GLY A 98 -6.21 -2.30 -10.10
C GLY A 98 -5.04 -3.21 -10.48
N TYR A 99 -4.23 -3.66 -9.51
CA TYR A 99 -3.07 -4.54 -9.78
C TYR A 99 -3.41 -5.86 -10.48
N GLY A 100 -4.65 -6.36 -10.35
CA GLY A 100 -5.09 -7.59 -11.00
C GLY A 100 -4.58 -8.91 -10.39
N ASN A 101 -3.81 -8.85 -9.29
CA ASN A 101 -3.29 -10.05 -8.61
C ASN A 101 -4.39 -10.92 -7.97
N THR A 102 -5.45 -10.28 -7.47
CA THR A 102 -6.60 -10.93 -6.84
C THR A 102 -7.86 -10.35 -7.48
N VAL A 103 -8.72 -11.20 -8.06
CA VAL A 103 -9.95 -10.77 -8.74
C VAL A 103 -11.10 -11.72 -8.38
N PRO A 104 -12.34 -11.21 -8.24
CA PRO A 104 -13.49 -12.05 -7.94
C PRO A 104 -13.78 -12.99 -9.12
N ASN A 105 -13.85 -14.28 -8.83
CA ASN A 105 -14.12 -15.30 -9.81
C ASN A 105 -15.61 -15.62 -9.90
N THR A 106 -16.39 -15.35 -8.84
CA THR A 106 -17.82 -15.61 -8.85
C THR A 106 -18.60 -14.52 -9.58
N PHE A 107 -19.75 -14.90 -10.15
CA PHE A 107 -20.66 -13.94 -10.81
C PHE A 107 -21.12 -12.85 -9.84
N TRP A 108 -21.51 -13.23 -8.62
CA TRP A 108 -21.98 -12.31 -7.59
C TRP A 108 -20.89 -11.37 -7.10
N GLY A 109 -19.66 -11.87 -6.91
CA GLY A 109 -18.51 -11.04 -6.57
C GLY A 109 -18.18 -10.01 -7.64
N ARG A 110 -18.25 -10.39 -8.92
CA ARG A 110 -18.06 -9.45 -10.04
C ARG A 110 -19.15 -8.38 -10.09
N LEU A 111 -20.41 -8.76 -9.92
CA LEU A 111 -21.53 -7.81 -9.89
C LEU A 111 -21.37 -6.82 -8.73
N PHE A 112 -21.01 -7.31 -7.54
CA PHE A 112 -20.77 -6.47 -6.38
C PHE A 112 -19.57 -5.53 -6.58
N CYS A 113 -18.49 -6.00 -7.23
CA CYS A 113 -17.34 -5.18 -7.62
C CYS A 113 -17.73 -4.00 -8.51
N ILE A 114 -18.57 -4.24 -9.52
CA ILE A 114 -19.05 -3.18 -10.41
C ILE A 114 -19.84 -2.12 -9.63
N LEU A 115 -20.81 -2.55 -8.80
CA LEU A 115 -21.62 -1.63 -7.99
C LEU A 115 -20.77 -0.85 -6.97
N PHE A 116 -19.81 -1.53 -6.35
CA PHE A 116 -18.88 -0.93 -5.39
C PHE A 116 -17.99 0.12 -6.07
N ALA A 117 -17.48 -0.16 -7.28
CA ALA A 117 -16.68 0.79 -8.04
C ALA A 117 -17.49 2.03 -8.46
N LEU A 118 -18.72 1.84 -8.94
CA LEU A 118 -19.59 2.93 -9.40
C LEU A 118 -19.89 3.97 -8.31
N ILE A 119 -20.12 3.52 -7.07
CA ILE A 119 -20.41 4.40 -5.93
C ILE A 119 -19.12 4.85 -5.24
N GLY A 120 -18.14 3.96 -5.16
CA GLY A 120 -16.90 4.17 -4.42
C GLY A 120 -15.96 5.19 -5.06
N ILE A 121 -15.75 5.10 -6.37
CA ILE A 121 -14.85 6.02 -7.11
C ILE A 121 -15.26 7.50 -6.94
N PRO A 122 -16.52 7.92 -7.18
CA PRO A 122 -16.88 9.33 -7.03
C PRO A 122 -16.76 9.81 -5.58
N LEU A 123 -17.10 8.96 -4.59
CA LEU A 123 -16.90 9.29 -3.18
C LEU A 123 -15.42 9.47 -2.83
N THR A 124 -14.56 8.57 -3.30
CA THR A 124 -13.12 8.66 -3.09
C THR A 124 -12.53 9.93 -3.75
N LEU A 125 -12.95 10.27 -4.96
CA LEU A 125 -12.54 11.51 -5.63
C LEU A 125 -12.96 12.77 -4.85
N SER A 126 -14.19 12.80 -4.30
CA SER A 126 -14.64 13.91 -3.46
C SER A 126 -13.77 14.06 -2.21
N VAL A 127 -13.49 12.94 -1.51
CA VAL A 127 -12.64 12.95 -0.32
C VAL A 127 -11.22 13.41 -0.65
N ILE A 128 -10.67 12.96 -1.78
CA ILE A 128 -9.33 13.39 -2.23
C ILE A 128 -9.32 14.89 -2.53
N ALA A 129 -10.38 15.44 -3.12
CA ALA A 129 -10.48 16.88 -3.39
C ALA A 129 -10.46 17.70 -2.07
N ASP A 130 -11.26 17.30 -1.09
CA ASP A 130 -11.32 17.95 0.22
C ASP A 130 -9.98 17.85 0.97
N MET A 131 -9.35 16.67 0.94
CA MET A 131 -8.01 16.45 1.48
C MET A 131 -6.95 17.31 0.77
N GLY A 132 -7.08 17.49 -0.54
CA GLY A 132 -6.22 18.37 -1.33
C GLY A 132 -6.31 19.83 -0.89
N VAL A 133 -7.52 20.33 -0.64
CA VAL A 133 -7.74 21.70 -0.13
C VAL A 133 -7.20 21.87 1.28
N LEU A 134 -7.42 20.89 2.17
CA LEU A 134 -6.86 20.88 3.52
C LEU A 134 -5.32 20.94 3.46
N MET A 135 -4.71 20.10 2.63
CA MET A 135 -3.25 20.02 2.50
C MET A 135 -2.66 21.30 1.89
N ALA A 136 -3.28 21.87 0.86
CA ALA A 136 -2.87 23.14 0.27
C ALA A 136 -2.98 24.31 1.27
N THR A 137 -4.05 24.33 2.07
CA THR A 137 -4.23 25.34 3.12
C THR A 137 -3.18 25.19 4.21
N ALA A 138 -2.93 23.96 4.70
CA ALA A 138 -1.88 23.67 5.67
C ALA A 138 -0.49 24.09 5.15
N LEU A 139 -0.17 23.77 3.90
CA LEU A 139 1.10 24.14 3.29
C LEU A 139 1.24 25.66 3.12
N SER A 140 0.18 26.34 2.68
CA SER A 140 0.20 27.81 2.51
C SER A 140 0.35 28.55 3.84
N THR A 141 -0.28 28.06 4.90
CA THR A 141 -0.15 28.65 6.25
C THR A 141 1.24 28.39 6.82
N LEU A 142 1.79 27.19 6.62
CA LEU A 142 3.16 26.86 7.00
C LEU A 142 4.16 27.73 6.25
N HIS A 143 4.01 27.89 4.94
CA HIS A 143 4.89 28.73 4.12
C HIS A 143 4.83 30.21 4.55
N LYS A 144 3.63 30.75 4.83
CA LYS A 144 3.47 32.11 5.36
C LYS A 144 4.16 32.29 6.72
N LYS A 145 3.95 31.35 7.66
CA LYS A 145 4.62 31.38 8.97
C LYS A 145 6.13 31.28 8.84
N ALA A 146 6.63 30.36 8.00
CA ALA A 146 8.05 30.21 7.74
C ALA A 146 8.68 31.49 7.15
N LYS A 147 8.00 32.12 6.18
CA LYS A 147 8.45 33.38 5.56
C LYS A 147 8.51 34.54 6.57
N ILE A 148 7.48 34.71 7.41
CA ILE A 148 7.46 35.76 8.45
C ILE A 148 8.54 35.49 9.49
N TYR A 149 8.67 34.24 9.93
CA TYR A 149 9.71 33.84 10.88
C TYR A 149 11.12 34.13 10.33
N LEU A 150 11.39 33.77 9.06
CA LEU A 150 12.65 34.08 8.38
C LEU A 150 12.86 35.59 8.23
N SER A 151 11.85 36.35 7.80
CA SER A 151 11.93 37.81 7.66
C SER A 151 12.23 38.50 9.00
N ASN A 152 11.53 38.12 10.08
CA ASN A 152 11.78 38.67 11.41
C ASN A 152 13.15 38.28 11.93
N LYS A 153 13.61 37.05 11.67
CA LYS A 153 14.95 36.59 12.05
C LYS A 153 16.04 37.39 11.34
N VAL A 154 15.91 37.60 10.02
CA VAL A 154 16.84 38.42 9.23
C VAL A 154 16.86 39.87 9.70
N PHE A 155 15.68 40.48 9.91
CA PHE A 155 15.58 41.85 10.42
C PHE A 155 16.23 41.99 11.80
N SER A 156 15.96 41.07 12.72
CA SER A 156 16.54 41.09 14.07
C SER A 156 18.05 40.84 14.09
N THR A 157 18.59 40.03 13.17
CA THR A 157 20.02 39.73 13.12
C THR A 157 20.84 40.84 12.48
N TYR A 158 20.30 41.54 11.47
CA TYR A 158 21.05 42.57 10.74
C TYR A 158 20.79 44.01 11.23
N VAL A 159 19.56 44.36 11.61
CA VAL A 159 19.19 45.77 11.88
C VAL A 159 19.52 46.19 13.31
N ASN A 160 19.30 45.31 14.30
CA ASN A 160 19.60 45.58 15.70
C ASN A 160 21.08 45.93 15.98
N PRO A 161 22.09 45.17 15.48
CA PRO A 161 23.49 45.53 15.73
C PRO A 161 23.90 46.82 15.00
N CYS A 162 23.36 47.09 13.80
CA CYS A 162 23.63 48.35 13.10
C CYS A 162 23.14 49.58 13.88
N PHE A 163 21.96 49.50 14.51
CA PHE A 163 21.44 50.61 15.31
C PHE A 163 22.29 50.89 16.56
N ILE A 164 22.77 49.83 17.21
CA ILE A 164 23.71 49.93 18.34
C ILE A 164 25.01 50.62 17.89
N ILE A 165 25.57 50.21 16.75
CA ILE A 165 26.81 50.79 16.21
C ILE A 165 26.62 52.28 15.90
N ILE A 166 25.50 52.67 15.30
CA ILE A 166 25.20 54.09 15.01
C ILE A 166 25.12 54.93 16.29
N ILE A 167 24.45 54.43 17.34
CA ILE A 167 24.39 55.14 18.63
C ILE A 167 25.79 55.30 19.22
N ILE A 168 26.63 54.26 19.18
CA ILE A 168 28.01 54.33 19.68
C ILE A 168 28.80 55.41 18.93
N ILE A 169 28.68 55.49 17.60
CA ILE A 169 29.34 56.51 16.79
C ILE A 169 28.86 57.91 17.18
N ILE A 170 27.55 58.11 17.36
CA ILE A 170 27.00 59.42 17.78
C ILE A 170 27.52 59.83 19.15
N VAL A 171 27.52 58.93 20.13
CA VAL A 171 28.04 59.20 21.48
C VAL A 171 29.53 59.56 21.43
N PHE A 172 30.30 58.85 20.61
CA PHE A 172 31.73 59.15 20.41
C PHE A 172 31.93 60.56 19.83
N LEU A 173 31.18 60.93 18.78
CA LEU A 173 31.25 62.26 18.17
C LEU A 173 30.87 63.38 19.14
N ILE A 174 29.84 63.19 19.96
CA ILE A 174 29.42 64.16 20.99
C ILE A 174 30.52 64.33 22.05
N THR A 175 31.16 63.23 22.43
CA THR A 175 32.24 63.25 23.42
C THR A 175 33.47 63.96 22.86
N GLU A 176 33.82 63.71 21.60
CA GLU A 176 34.92 64.40 20.91
C GLU A 176 34.67 65.91 20.81
N HIS A 177 33.45 66.33 20.43
CA HIS A 177 33.06 67.74 20.39
C HIS A 177 33.15 68.42 21.76
N ASN A 178 32.68 67.75 22.83
CA ASN A 178 32.75 68.28 24.18
C ASN A 178 34.20 68.36 24.71
N THR A 179 35.07 67.41 24.35
CA THR A 179 36.49 67.49 24.70
C THR A 179 37.18 68.66 23.98
N LYS A 180 36.95 68.87 22.68
CA LYS A 180 37.53 70.01 21.95
C LYS A 180 37.08 71.36 22.51
N TYR A 181 35.82 71.48 22.94
CA TYR A 181 35.31 72.72 23.57
C TYR A 181 35.97 73.02 24.93
N LYS A 182 36.34 72.00 25.70
CA LYS A 182 36.99 72.16 27.01
C LYS A 182 38.48 72.55 26.94
N PHE A 183 39.15 72.36 25.80
CA PHE A 183 40.56 72.73 25.62
C PHE A 183 40.75 74.14 25.03
N VAL A 184 39.68 74.81 24.59
CA VAL A 184 39.72 76.14 23.96
C VAL A 184 39.30 77.28 24.91
N ASN A 185 38.75 76.95 26.10
CA ASN A 185 38.50 77.87 27.22
C ASN A 185 39.47 77.59 28.36
#